data_AF-A0AAU5L783-F1
#
_entry.id   AF-A0AAU5L783-F1
#
_cell.length_a   1.000
_cell.length_b   1.000
_cell.length_c   1.000
_cell.angle_alpha   90.00
_cell.angle_beta   90.00
_cell.angle_gamma   90.00
#
_symmetry.space_group_name_H-M   'P 1'
#
loop_
_entity.id
_entity.type
_entity.pdbx_description
1 polymer ?
#
loop_
_entity_poly.entity_id
_entity_poly.type
_entity_poly.pdbx_seq_one_letter_code
_entity_poly.pdbx_strand_id
1 'polypeptide(L)' 'MAILGQSNWRYCGKCFGLWFNGNPTNGVCPAGGAHTSSGSFDYLLPANNFSGVAPAGAGKEAATEDDDGA' A
#
# COMPACT_ATOMS: atom_id res chain seq x y z
N MET A 1 -0.46 17.42 -12.84
CA MET A 1 0.59 17.05 -11.86
C MET A 1 0.65 15.54 -11.81
N ALA A 2 1.81 14.94 -12.08
CA ALA A 2 1.96 13.49 -12.07
C ALA A 2 2.02 12.99 -10.63
N ILE A 3 1.26 11.95 -10.34
CA ILE A 3 1.38 11.20 -9.09
C ILE A 3 2.70 10.41 -9.19
N LEU A 4 3.75 10.80 -8.46
CA LEU A 4 4.98 10.01 -8.39
C LEU A 4 4.80 8.92 -7.35
N GLY A 5 4.10 7.87 -7.76
CA GLY A 5 3.84 6.72 -6.91
C GLY A 5 3.16 5.62 -7.70
N GLN A 6 3.31 4.39 -7.23
CA GLN A 6 2.67 3.25 -7.83
C GLN A 6 1.46 2.86 -6.96
N SER A 7 0.25 2.95 -7.52
CA SER A 7 -0.96 2.37 -6.93
C SER A 7 -1.03 0.86 -7.22
N ASN A 8 -2.06 0.15 -6.77
CA ASN A 8 -2.26 -1.30 -6.91
C ASN A 8 -1.39 -2.19 -6.04
N TRP A 9 -0.79 -1.65 -4.98
CA TRP A 9 -0.21 -2.49 -3.94
C TRP A 9 -1.30 -3.05 -3.05
N ARG A 10 -1.25 -4.35 -2.76
CA ARG A 10 -2.23 -5.07 -1.95
C ARG A 10 -1.53 -5.78 -0.81
N TYR A 11 -2.17 -5.77 0.35
CA TYR A 11 -1.79 -6.59 1.49
C TYR A 11 -2.39 -7.98 1.35
N CYS A 12 -1.59 -9.02 1.60
CA CYS A 12 -2.04 -10.40 1.61
C CYS A 12 -2.13 -10.91 3.05
N GLY A 13 -3.34 -11.12 3.56
CA GLY A 13 -3.57 -11.65 4.91
C GLY A 13 -3.07 -13.07 5.17
N LYS A 14 -2.64 -13.81 4.14
CA LYS A 14 -2.04 -15.16 4.30
C LYS A 14 -0.56 -15.09 4.68
N CYS A 15 0.21 -14.26 3.96
CA CYS A 15 1.66 -14.15 4.13
C CYS A 15 2.09 -12.85 4.83
N PHE A 16 1.15 -12.01 5.21
CA PHE A 16 1.37 -10.69 5.83
C PHE A 16 2.24 -9.73 5.00
N GLY A 17 2.36 -10.00 3.69
CA GLY A 17 3.22 -9.24 2.78
C GLY A 17 2.42 -8.33 1.84
N LEU A 18 3.08 -7.24 1.41
CA LEU A 18 2.62 -6.43 0.29
C LEU A 18 3.04 -7.08 -1.04
N TRP A 19 2.15 -7.06 -2.01
CA TRP A 19 2.39 -7.54 -3.35
C TRP A 19 1.74 -6.62 -4.38
N PHE A 20 2.34 -6.53 -5.57
CA PHE A 20 1.87 -5.63 -6.62
C PHE A 20 0.85 -6.33 -7.52
N ASN A 21 -0.39 -5.85 -7.51
CA ASN A 21 -1.52 -6.39 -8.29
C ASN A 21 -1.74 -5.68 -9.63
N GLY A 22 -0.73 -4.96 -10.14
CA GLY A 22 -0.79 -4.30 -11.44
C GLY A 22 -0.13 -5.08 -12.59
N ASN A 23 0.47 -6.23 -12.30
CA ASN A 23 1.08 -7.09 -13.32
C ASN A 23 0.08 -8.15 -13.83
N PRO A 24 0.26 -8.70 -15.05
CA PRO A 24 -0.55 -9.83 -15.54
C PRO A 24 -0.44 -11.09 -14.68
N THR A 25 0.67 -11.23 -13.94
CA THR A 25 0.92 -12.32 -13.00
C THR A 25 1.27 -11.76 -11.62
N ASN A 26 0.76 -12.42 -10.58
CA ASN A 26 0.81 -11.93 -9.21
C ASN A 26 1.96 -12.52 -8.38
N GLY A 27 2.83 -13.33 -9.00
CA GLY A 27 3.83 -14.12 -8.28
C GLY A 27 3.20 -15.23 -7.42
N VAL A 28 4.03 -15.87 -6.59
CA VAL A 28 3.62 -16.94 -5.68
C VAL A 28 3.63 -16.42 -4.25
N CYS A 29 2.55 -16.68 -3.52
CA CYS A 29 2.47 -16.33 -2.12
C CYS A 29 3.45 -17.19 -1.29
N PRO A 30 4.29 -16.62 -0.43
CA PRO A 30 5.19 -17.39 0.45
C PRO A 30 4.46 -18.36 1.39
N ALA A 31 3.19 -18.07 1.71
CA ALA A 31 2.31 -18.97 2.47
C ALA A 31 1.71 -20.10 1.61
N GLY A 32 2.06 -20.17 0.32
CA GLY A 32 1.53 -21.13 -0.65
C GLY A 32 0.35 -20.59 -1.47
N GLY A 33 0.28 -21.02 -2.74
CA GLY A 33 -0.79 -20.65 -3.67
C GLY A 33 -0.77 -19.18 -4.11
N ALA A 34 -1.94 -18.67 -4.50
CA ALA A 34 -2.09 -17.28 -4.94
C ALA A 34 -2.26 -16.31 -3.77
N HIS A 35 -1.72 -15.10 -3.96
CA HIS A 35 -2.01 -13.98 -3.08
C HIS A 35 -3.51 -13.68 -3.03
N THR A 36 -3.98 -13.20 -1.87
CA THR A 36 -5.35 -12.69 -1.70
C THR A 36 -5.31 -11.20 -1.40
N SER A 37 -6.32 -10.47 -1.87
CA SER A 37 -6.57 -9.06 -1.51
C SER A 37 -7.75 -8.91 -0.54
N SER A 38 -8.26 -10.02 0.00
CA SER A 38 -9.38 -9.98 0.95
C SER A 38 -9.00 -9.15 2.18
N GLY A 39 -9.78 -8.10 2.46
CA GLY A 39 -9.51 -7.16 3.54
C GLY A 39 -8.37 -6.18 3.28
N SER A 40 -7.82 -6.12 2.07
CA SER A 40 -6.79 -5.15 1.68
C SER A 40 -7.40 -3.88 1.10
N PHE A 41 -6.78 -2.74 1.40
CA PHE A 41 -6.97 -1.51 0.63
C PHE A 41 -6.15 -1.53 -0.67
N ASP A 42 -6.28 -0.46 -1.45
CA ASP A 42 -5.34 -0.11 -2.50
C ASP A 42 -4.27 0.82 -1.93
N TYR A 43 -3.05 0.31 -1.77
CA TYR A 43 -1.96 1.14 -1.29
C TYR A 43 -1.28 1.83 -2.45
N LEU A 44 -1.00 3.12 -2.25
CA LEU A 44 -0.08 3.86 -3.09
C LEU A 44 1.30 3.82 -2.42
N LEU A 45 2.30 3.36 -3.16
CA LEU A 45 3.69 3.41 -2.77
C LEU A 45 4.37 4.62 -3.44
N PRO A 46 4.72 5.68 -2.70
CA PRO A 46 5.36 6.87 -3.27
C PRO A 46 6.75 6.54 -3.83
N ALA A 47 7.12 7.23 -4.92
CA ALA A 47 8.51 7.20 -5.37
C ALA A 47 9.42 7.88 -4.34
N ASN A 48 10.67 7.42 -4.25
CA ASN A 48 11.69 7.96 -3.33
C ASN A 48 11.99 9.46 -3.53
N ASN A 49 11.68 10.03 -4.69
CA ASN A 49 11.85 11.44 -5.03
C ASN A 49 10.53 12.22 -5.03
N PHE A 50 9.50 11.69 -4.37
CA PHE A 50 8.22 12.37 -4.25
C PHE A 50 8.32 13.61 -3.36
N SER A 51 8.16 14.78 -3.96
CA SER A 51 8.05 16.06 -3.26
C SER A 51 6.68 16.18 -2.57
N GLY A 52 6.41 15.33 -1.57
CA GLY A 52 5.40 15.50 -0.51
C GLY A 52 3.92 15.68 -0.88
N VAL A 53 3.53 15.75 -2.14
CA VAL A 53 2.14 16.01 -2.56
C VAL A 53 1.40 14.70 -2.72
N ALA A 54 0.99 14.07 -1.61
CA ALA A 54 0.19 12.84 -1.58
C ALA A 54 -0.89 12.87 -2.68
N PRO A 55 -1.02 11.84 -3.53
CA PRO A 55 -2.04 11.87 -4.56
C PRO A 55 -3.44 11.84 -3.99
N ALA A 56 -4.35 12.45 -4.72
CA ALA A 56 -5.78 12.39 -4.48
C ALA A 56 -6.23 10.92 -4.46
N GLY A 57 -6.37 10.34 -3.26
CA GLY A 57 -6.78 8.95 -3.06
C GLY A 57 -6.02 8.22 -1.95
N ALA A 58 -4.82 8.67 -1.57
CA ALA A 58 -4.20 8.19 -0.35
C ALA A 58 -4.99 8.77 0.84
N GLY A 59 -5.71 7.90 1.55
CA GLY A 59 -6.41 8.28 2.77
C GLY A 59 -5.43 8.98 3.70
N LYS A 60 -5.68 10.26 3.99
CA LYS A 60 -5.03 10.96 5.09
C LYS A 60 -5.59 10.41 6.40
N GLU A 61 -5.16 9.22 6.82
CA GLU A 61 -5.19 8.94 8.25
C GLU A 61 -4.01 9.71 8.84
N ALA A 62 -4.32 10.94 9.28
CA ALA A 62 -3.42 11.68 10.14
C ALA A 62 -3.22 10.80 11.37
N ALA A 63 -2.00 10.27 11.55
CA ALA A 63 -1.59 9.80 12.85
C ALA A 63 -1.69 11.03 13.77
N THR A 64 -2.77 11.11 14.54
CA THR A 64 -2.79 11.96 15.71
C THR A 64 -1.73 11.35 16.62
N GLU A 65 -0.60 12.02 16.74
CA GLU A 65 0.32 11.78 17.85
C GLU A 65 -0.49 12.13 19.10
N ASP A 66 -1.00 11.12 19.80
CA ASP A 66 -1.62 11.29 21.10
C ASP A 66 -0.50 11.65 22.09
N ASP A 67 -0.34 12.95 22.35
CA ASP A 67 0.58 13.51 23.32
C ASP A 67 0.07 13.29 24.77
N ASP A 68 0.28 12.09 25.29
CA ASP A 68 0.16 11.80 26.73
C ASP A 68 1.31 12.50 27.50
N GLY A 69 1.08 13.76 27.92
CA GLY A 69 2.10 14.55 28.60
C GLY A 69 1.58 15.63 29.56
N ALA A 70 1.23 15.19 30.77
CA ALA A 70 1.04 15.94 32.04
C ALA A 70 -0.32 16.58 32.34
#